data_AF-A0A7D8Z7C7-F1
#
_entry.id   AF-A0A7D8Z7C7-F1
#
_cell.length_a   1.000
_cell.length_b   1.000
_cell.length_c   1.000
_cell.angle_alpha   90.00
_cell.angle_beta   90.00
_cell.angle_gamma   90.00
#
_symmetry.space_group_name_H-M   'P 1'
#
loop_
_entity.id
_entity.type
_entity.pdbx_description
1 polymer ?
#
loop_
_entity_poly.entity_id
_entity_poly.type
_entity_poly.pdbx_seq_one_letter_code
_entity_poly.pdbx_strand_id
1 'polypeptide(L)'
;MYATDDTVVDACFRWCYTIGTEFNKAAQKQSKYFKCSFEECADSAQRIFMRKSAVDSHVRTHIGYRPYKCEVDVCEARFVRKHDRDRHTQTTHKNEKSFECADCKQNFARSDALLRHRAKRDACKARIG
;
A
#
# COMPACT_ATOMS: atom_id res chain seq x y z
N MET A 1 22.31 -13.58 -14.19
CA MET A 1 22.41 -12.56 -13.13
C MET A 1 21.60 -11.36 -13.58
N TYR A 2 20.34 -11.24 -13.16
CA TYR A 2 19.49 -10.13 -13.58
C TYR A 2 19.79 -8.92 -12.70
N ALA A 3 20.33 -7.87 -13.30
CA ALA A 3 20.67 -6.62 -12.62
C ALA A 3 19.37 -5.95 -12.11
N THR A 4 19.32 -5.71 -10.80
CA THR A 4 18.25 -4.99 -10.09
C THR A 4 18.39 -3.49 -10.26
N ASP A 5 18.48 -3.01 -11.49
CA ASP A 5 18.57 -1.59 -11.75
C ASP A 5 17.18 -0.95 -11.62
N ASP A 6 16.98 -0.21 -10.53
CA ASP A 6 15.75 0.52 -10.24
C ASP A 6 15.38 1.49 -11.38
N THR A 7 16.35 1.94 -12.18
CA THR A 7 16.11 2.77 -13.38
C THR A 7 15.50 1.98 -14.53
N VAL A 8 15.84 0.70 -14.67
CA VAL A 8 15.28 -0.20 -15.70
C VAL A 8 13.86 -0.61 -15.34
N VAL A 9 13.56 -0.83 -14.05
CA VAL A 9 12.19 -1.13 -13.59
C VAL A 9 11.29 0.11 -13.66
N ASP A 10 11.81 1.31 -13.37
CA ASP A 10 11.09 2.58 -13.55
C ASP A 10 10.84 2.89 -15.04
N ALA A 11 11.82 2.62 -15.91
CA ALA A 11 11.66 2.71 -17.36
C ALA A 11 10.65 1.69 -17.89
N CYS A 12 10.65 0.45 -17.40
CA CYS A 12 9.63 -0.56 -17.70
C CYS A 12 8.24 -0.13 -17.23
N PHE A 13 8.13 0.44 -16.02
CA PHE A 13 6.87 1.01 -15.54
C PHE A 13 6.39 2.12 -16.46
N ARG A 14 7.26 3.08 -16.82
CA ARG A 14 6.92 4.19 -17.71
C ARG A 14 6.56 3.71 -19.11
N TRP A 15 7.19 2.66 -19.61
CA TRP A 15 6.90 2.05 -20.90
C TRP A 15 5.57 1.27 -20.89
N CYS A 16 5.36 0.35 -19.94
CA CYS A 16 4.09 -0.38 -19.80
C CYS A 16 2.91 0.58 -19.54
N TYR A 17 3.14 1.64 -18.77
CA TYR A 17 2.16 2.69 -18.53
C TYR A 17 1.85 3.49 -19.80
N THR A 18 2.87 3.89 -20.57
CA THR A 18 2.67 4.60 -21.83
C THR A 18 1.97 3.70 -22.86
N ILE A 19 2.39 2.45 -23.09
CA ILE A 19 1.68 1.53 -24.00
C ILE A 19 0.23 1.29 -23.54
N GLY A 20 -0.01 1.06 -22.24
CA GLY A 20 -1.35 0.88 -21.71
C GLY A 20 -2.24 2.12 -21.77
N THR A 21 -1.66 3.32 -21.86
CA THR A 21 -2.39 4.59 -22.02
C THR A 21 -2.53 5.01 -23.47
N GLU A 22 -1.61 4.70 -24.38
CA GLU A 22 -1.75 4.97 -25.83
C GLU A 22 -2.95 4.22 -26.43
N PHE A 23 -3.20 2.96 -26.03
CA PHE A 23 -4.42 2.23 -26.40
C PHE A 23 -5.71 2.79 -25.77
N ASN A 24 -5.61 3.65 -24.75
CA ASN A 24 -6.75 4.16 -23.97
C ASN A 24 -6.93 5.69 -24.06
N LYS A 25 -6.12 6.40 -24.85
CA LYS A 25 -6.26 7.86 -25.04
C LYS A 25 -7.55 8.26 -25.73
N ALA A 26 -8.10 7.41 -26.60
CA ALA A 26 -9.35 7.68 -27.30
C ALA A 26 -10.60 7.38 -26.44
N ALA A 27 -10.53 6.44 -25.49
CA ALA A 27 -11.69 5.98 -24.71
C ALA A 27 -11.80 6.58 -23.30
N GLN A 28 -10.72 7.18 -22.77
CA GLN A 28 -10.67 7.69 -21.39
C GLN A 28 -11.00 9.18 -21.25
N LYS A 29 -11.63 9.79 -22.27
CA LYS A 29 -11.92 11.24 -22.26
C LYS A 29 -13.15 11.63 -21.41
N GLN A 30 -13.87 10.67 -20.79
CA GLN A 30 -15.11 10.95 -20.03
C GLN A 30 -15.38 10.02 -18.81
N SER A 31 -14.44 9.18 -18.34
CA SER A 31 -14.75 8.22 -17.27
C SER A 31 -14.51 8.78 -15.87
N LYS A 32 -15.52 8.67 -14.98
CA LYS A 32 -15.45 9.05 -13.55
C LYS A 32 -14.46 8.18 -12.74
N TYR A 33 -14.03 7.05 -13.28
CA TYR A 33 -13.21 6.05 -12.61
C TYR A 33 -12.10 5.53 -13.51
N PHE A 34 -11.06 4.97 -12.90
CA PHE A 34 -9.88 4.40 -13.54
C PHE A 34 -9.96 2.88 -13.45
N LYS A 35 -9.58 2.16 -14.51
CA LYS A 35 -9.58 0.69 -14.52
C LYS A 35 -8.17 0.11 -14.61
N CYS A 36 -7.93 -1.02 -13.97
CA CYS A 36 -6.74 -1.82 -14.17
C CYS A 36 -6.81 -2.55 -15.51
N SER A 37 -5.75 -2.44 -16.32
CA SER A 37 -5.67 -2.99 -17.67
C SER A 37 -5.15 -4.43 -17.75
N PHE A 38 -4.78 -5.06 -16.63
CA PHE A 38 -4.31 -6.45 -16.62
C PHE A 38 -5.50 -7.42 -16.80
N GLU A 39 -5.38 -8.35 -17.75
CA GLU A 39 -6.45 -9.29 -18.12
C GLU A 39 -6.75 -10.27 -16.99
N GLU A 40 -5.71 -10.85 -16.39
CA GLU A 40 -5.79 -11.80 -15.26
C GLU A 40 -5.61 -11.11 -13.89
N CYS A 41 -6.19 -9.92 -13.73
CA CYS A 41 -6.23 -9.28 -12.42
C CYS A 41 -7.18 -10.08 -11.49
N ALA A 42 -6.60 -10.97 -10.68
CA ALA A 42 -7.30 -11.91 -9.79
C ALA A 42 -8.26 -11.24 -8.80
N ASP A 43 -8.07 -9.94 -8.52
CA ASP A 43 -8.94 -9.16 -7.64
C ASP A 43 -9.97 -8.38 -8.47
N SER A 44 -11.06 -9.05 -8.86
CA SER A 44 -12.14 -8.47 -9.67
C SER A 44 -12.81 -7.27 -9.00
N ALA A 45 -12.79 -7.20 -7.66
CA ALA A 45 -13.30 -6.07 -6.88
C ALA A 45 -12.35 -4.86 -6.90
N GLN A 46 -11.05 -5.07 -7.12
CA GLN A 46 -10.03 -4.02 -7.22
C GLN A 46 -9.61 -3.71 -8.67
N ARG A 47 -10.49 -3.94 -9.65
CA ARG A 47 -10.22 -3.51 -11.04
C ARG A 47 -10.63 -2.07 -11.32
N ILE A 48 -11.44 -1.43 -10.44
CA ILE A 48 -11.95 -0.08 -10.64
C ILE A 48 -11.54 0.81 -9.46
N PHE A 49 -11.03 2.00 -9.77
CA PHE A 49 -10.49 2.95 -8.80
C PHE A 49 -11.09 4.34 -9.02
N MET A 50 -11.37 5.05 -7.93
CA MET A 50 -11.86 6.44 -8.01
C MET A 50 -10.75 7.45 -8.30
N ARG A 51 -9.47 7.07 -8.11
CA ARG A 51 -8.32 7.95 -8.25
C ARG A 51 -7.25 7.31 -9.11
N LYS A 52 -6.63 8.13 -9.96
CA LYS A 52 -5.50 7.74 -10.82
C LYS A 52 -4.35 7.14 -10.01
N SER A 53 -3.96 7.82 -8.93
CA SER A 53 -2.87 7.35 -8.04
C SER A 53 -3.13 5.98 -7.41
N ALA A 54 -4.40 5.58 -7.25
CA ALA A 54 -4.77 4.28 -6.71
C ALA A 54 -4.58 3.17 -7.76
N VAL A 55 -5.01 3.39 -9.01
CA VAL A 55 -4.75 2.44 -10.10
C VAL A 55 -3.25 2.35 -10.42
N ASP A 56 -2.52 3.47 -10.38
CA ASP A 56 -1.08 3.49 -10.62
C ASP A 56 -0.35 2.64 -9.56
N SER A 57 -0.70 2.82 -8.28
CA SER A 57 -0.14 2.01 -7.20
C SER A 57 -0.53 0.54 -7.30
N HIS A 58 -1.75 0.23 -7.75
CA HIS A 58 -2.19 -1.15 -7.98
C HIS A 58 -1.41 -1.80 -9.12
N VAL A 59 -1.23 -1.11 -10.25
CA VAL A 59 -0.47 -1.65 -11.39
C VAL A 59 0.97 -2.03 -11.02
N ARG A 60 1.59 -1.27 -10.10
CA ARG A 60 2.93 -1.62 -9.57
C ARG A 60 2.98 -2.98 -8.89
N THR A 61 1.87 -3.49 -8.35
CA THR A 61 1.86 -4.82 -7.71
C THR A 61 1.99 -5.95 -8.73
N HIS A 62 1.47 -5.77 -9.95
CA HIS A 62 1.57 -6.77 -11.01
C HIS A 62 3.01 -6.96 -11.48
N ILE A 63 3.76 -5.87 -11.58
CA ILE A 63 5.15 -5.88 -12.05
C ILE A 63 6.19 -5.97 -10.92
N GLY A 64 5.74 -6.09 -9.66
CA GLY A 64 6.62 -6.15 -8.49
C GLY A 64 7.38 -4.86 -8.18
N TYR A 65 7.03 -3.72 -8.78
CA TYR A 65 7.74 -2.46 -8.59
C TYR A 65 7.46 -1.85 -7.21
N ARG A 66 8.51 -1.65 -6.42
CA ARG A 66 8.46 -1.20 -5.02
C ARG A 66 9.46 -0.06 -4.79
N PRO A 67 9.13 1.17 -5.20
CA PRO A 67 10.08 2.29 -5.19
C PRO A 67 10.48 2.73 -3.78
N TYR A 68 9.67 2.44 -2.76
CA TYR A 68 9.92 2.94 -1.41
C TYR A 68 10.70 1.91 -0.60
N LYS A 69 12.03 2.06 -0.55
CA LYS A 69 12.92 1.28 0.34
C LYS A 69 12.79 1.76 1.79
N CYS A 70 12.91 0.84 2.75
CA CYS A 70 13.13 1.21 4.14
C CYS A 70 14.40 2.07 4.26
N GLU A 71 14.35 3.12 5.08
CA GLU A 71 15.49 4.02 5.31
C GLU A 71 16.48 3.45 6.33
N VAL A 72 16.19 2.32 6.95
CA VAL A 72 17.10 1.64 7.87
C VAL A 72 18.04 0.74 7.06
N ASP A 73 19.35 0.99 7.12
CA ASP A 73 20.33 0.35 6.23
C ASP A 73 20.37 -1.18 6.31
N VAL A 74 20.19 -1.74 7.52
CA VAL A 74 20.13 -3.20 7.73
C VAL A 74 18.79 -3.82 7.30
N CYS A 75 17.84 -3.01 6.85
CA CYS A 75 16.53 -3.46 6.41
C CYS A 75 16.38 -3.32 4.89
N GLU A 76 16.19 -4.45 4.21
CA GLU A 76 16.02 -4.50 2.76
C GLU A 76 14.54 -4.41 2.32
N ALA A 77 13.62 -4.12 3.24
CA ALA A 77 12.19 -4.09 2.94
C ALA A 77 11.85 -2.99 1.93
N ARG A 78 11.04 -3.32 0.92
CA ARG A 78 10.57 -2.39 -0.12
C ARG A 78 9.05 -2.40 -0.25
N PHE A 79 8.48 -1.23 -0.50
CA PHE A 79 7.04 -0.99 -0.49
C PHE A 79 6.56 -0.31 -1.77
N VAL A 80 5.30 -0.57 -2.13
CA VAL A 80 4.63 0.01 -3.30
C VAL A 80 4.19 1.45 -3.04
N ARG A 81 3.91 1.79 -1.78
CA ARG A 81 3.43 3.12 -1.34
C ARG A 81 4.30 3.65 -0.21
N LYS A 82 4.49 4.98 -0.17
CA LYS A 82 5.27 5.65 0.87
C LYS A 82 4.72 5.39 2.27
N HIS A 83 3.42 5.54 2.47
CA HIS A 83 2.79 5.32 3.78
C HIS A 83 2.95 3.88 4.30
N ASP A 84 3.07 2.89 3.41
CA ASP A 84 3.31 1.50 3.80
C ASP A 84 4.72 1.33 4.35
N ARG A 85 5.71 2.01 3.76
CA ARG A 85 7.09 2.10 4.26
C ARG A 85 7.16 2.84 5.58
N ASP A 86 6.55 4.03 5.65
CA ASP A 86 6.58 4.86 6.86
C ASP A 86 5.97 4.09 8.06
N ARG A 87 4.83 3.41 7.81
CA ARG A 87 4.20 2.52 8.79
C ARG A 87 5.15 1.40 9.21
N HIS A 88 5.78 0.71 8.28
CA HIS A 88 6.74 -0.35 8.61
C HIS A 88 7.87 0.17 9.50
N THR A 89 8.48 1.30 9.15
CA THR A 89 9.52 1.92 9.97
C THR A 89 9.01 2.22 11.38
N GLN A 90 7.80 2.76 11.48
CA GLN A 90 7.20 3.11 12.75
C GLN A 90 6.94 1.90 13.66
N THR A 91 6.42 0.81 13.08
CA THR A 91 6.01 -0.37 13.82
C THR A 91 7.15 -1.34 14.11
N THR A 92 8.14 -1.43 13.22
CA THR A 92 9.17 -2.48 13.26
C THR A 92 10.50 -1.97 13.80
N HIS A 93 10.86 -0.72 13.52
CA HIS A 93 12.15 -0.17 13.94
C HIS A 93 12.02 0.74 15.17
N LYS A 94 11.01 1.60 15.18
CA LYS A 94 10.78 2.54 16.29
C LYS A 94 9.97 1.95 17.45
N ASN A 95 9.28 0.83 17.22
CA ASN A 95 8.35 0.22 18.18
C ASN A 95 7.32 1.21 18.75
N GLU A 96 6.98 2.26 18.00
CA GLU A 96 6.06 3.28 18.49
C GLU A 96 4.64 2.75 18.43
N LYS A 97 3.95 2.88 19.56
CA LYS A 97 2.56 2.51 19.69
C LYS A 97 1.75 3.78 19.93
N SER A 98 1.45 4.50 18.84
CA SER A 98 0.86 5.84 18.89
C SER A 98 -0.65 5.83 19.17
N PHE A 99 -1.29 4.67 19.27
CA PHE A 99 -2.74 4.55 19.43
C PHE A 99 -3.12 3.89 20.75
N GLU A 100 -3.58 4.67 21.72
CA GLU A 100 -4.02 4.18 23.03
C GLU A 100 -5.53 3.85 23.04
N CYS A 101 -5.91 2.75 23.69
CA CYS A 101 -7.28 2.51 24.09
C CYS A 101 -7.60 3.32 25.37
N ALA A 102 -8.59 4.21 25.29
CA ALA A 102 -8.95 5.08 26.41
C ALA A 102 -9.42 4.29 27.65
N ASP A 103 -10.09 3.15 27.44
CA ASP A 103 -10.71 2.34 28.49
C ASP A 103 -9.69 1.44 29.21
N CYS A 104 -8.79 0.79 28.47
CA CYS A 104 -7.85 -0.19 29.04
C CYS A 104 -6.38 0.24 29.01
N LYS A 105 -6.08 1.44 28.50
CA LYS A 105 -4.73 2.02 28.38
C LYS A 105 -3.74 1.17 27.57
N GLN A 106 -4.24 0.19 26.83
CA GLN A 106 -3.41 -0.62 25.95
C GLN A 106 -3.01 0.18 24.71
N ASN A 107 -1.72 0.14 24.40
CA ASN A 107 -1.14 0.84 23.27
C ASN A 107 -1.04 -0.07 22.04
N PHE A 108 -1.39 0.47 20.87
CA PHE A 108 -1.39 -0.20 19.58
C PHE A 108 -0.52 0.58 18.59
N ALA A 109 0.20 -0.17 17.74
CA ALA A 109 1.02 0.40 16.69
C ALA A 109 0.21 0.90 15.48
N ARG A 110 -1.08 0.55 15.39
CA ARG A 110 -1.95 0.90 14.26
C ARG A 110 -3.38 1.22 14.71
N SER A 111 -4.01 2.18 14.04
CA SER A 111 -5.39 2.58 14.31
C SER A 111 -6.40 1.47 14.04
N ASP A 112 -6.23 0.69 12.97
CA ASP A 112 -7.10 -0.45 12.64
C ASP A 112 -7.00 -1.56 13.70
N ALA A 113 -5.82 -1.77 14.27
CA ALA A 113 -5.63 -2.70 15.39
C ALA A 113 -6.39 -2.22 16.64
N LEU A 114 -6.32 -0.92 16.96
CA LEU A 114 -7.10 -0.32 18.03
C LEU A 114 -8.61 -0.41 17.77
N LEU A 115 -9.07 -0.12 16.54
CA LEU A 115 -10.48 -0.21 16.16
C LEU A 115 -11.00 -1.65 16.32
N ARG A 116 -10.24 -2.65 15.86
CA ARG A 116 -10.58 -4.06 16.03
C ARG A 116 -10.57 -4.48 17.50
N HIS A 117 -9.66 -3.94 18.30
CA HIS A 117 -9.66 -4.14 19.75
C HIS A 117 -10.93 -3.56 20.39
N ARG A 118 -11.28 -2.30 20.09
CA ARG A 118 -12.48 -1.64 20.63
C ARG A 118 -13.77 -2.32 20.18
N ALA A 119 -13.82 -2.83 18.95
CA ALA A 119 -14.95 -3.60 18.45
C ALA A 119 -15.16 -4.91 19.22
N LYS A 120 -14.09 -5.50 19.78
CA LYS A 120 -14.14 -6.69 20.62
C LYS A 120 -14.16 -6.30 22.09
N ARG A 121 -15.36 -6.06 22.64
CA ARG A 121 -15.57 -5.60 24.02
C ARG A 121 -14.89 -6.49 25.07
N ASP A 122 -14.78 -7.79 24.84
CA ASP A 122 -14.10 -8.72 25.76
C ASP A 122 -12.58 -8.60 25.78
N ALA A 123 -11.96 -8.10 24.70
CA ALA A 123 -10.52 -7.87 24.63
C ALA A 123 -10.10 -6.60 25.37
N CYS A 124 -11.05 -5.70 25.67
CA CYS A 124 -10.85 -4.45 26.38
C CYS A 124 -11.11 -4.60 27.90
N LYS A 125 -10.90 -5.79 28.46
CA LYS A 125 -10.97 -6.00 29.92
C LYS A 125 -9.64 -5.61 30.57
N ALA A 126 -9.43 -4.31 30.77
CA ALA A 126 -8.56 -3.89 31.86
C ALA A 126 -9.31 -4.19 33.15
N ARG A 127 -8.77 -5.14 33.91
CA ARG A 127 -9.16 -5.40 35.29
C ARG A 127 -8.84 -4.13 36.08
N ILE A 128 -9.85 -3.28 36.30
CA ILE A 128 -9.82 -2.28 37.36
C ILE A 128 -9.89 -3.10 38.65
N GLY A 129 -8.73 -3.36 39.24
CA GLY A 129 -8.63 -3.76 40.64
C GLY A 129 -8.74 -2.52 41.50
#